data_AF-A0A9R1EZF5-F1
#
_entry.id   AF-A0A9R1EZF5-F1
#
_cell.length_a   1.000
_cell.length_b   1.000
_cell.length_c   1.000
_cell.angle_alpha   90.00
_cell.angle_beta   90.00
_cell.angle_gamma   90.00
#
_symmetry.space_group_name_H-M   'P 1'
#
loop_
_entity.id
_entity.type
_entity.pdbx_description
1 polymer ?
#
loop_
_entity_poly.entity_id
_entity_poly.type
_entity_poly.pdbx_seq_one_letter_code
_entity_poly.pdbx_strand_id
1 'polypeptide(L)'
;MCPFPRLAGTAANYAIIDAVQSERNAVLHVVDLGGADPGQWLLLLRFFANRPGASTHHQILRLTIVNEEDEFLSSTAALLALEAEHLHVGFQFHPVKLHIDQLLSIEPLDVRSGEALVVVSTLQLHRLLADEFAEAATRPHDRKGKRQAHATMTRADALLRNLAELSPKLMVVTEQEANHNGMEFKDRFGNALKYYGALFDALEESVPARGSALERAEVERCLLLPEIRDIVACDGAQRRERHEQMVHWAARMEAAGFVPATMSPGTVAQTAILARMLAGDSRAYRVCGENDGRCIFIYRGDVPMFSVSTWRTV
;
A
#
# COMPACT_ATOMS: atom_id res chain seq x y z
N MET A 1 -16.58 -4.87 -3.79
CA MET A 1 -17.09 -5.61 -4.98
C MET A 1 -15.97 -6.35 -5.73
N CYS A 2 -14.93 -5.67 -6.24
CA CYS A 2 -13.77 -6.35 -6.86
C CYS A 2 -12.84 -6.99 -5.82
N PRO A 3 -12.11 -8.08 -6.17
CA PRO A 3 -11.21 -8.77 -5.25
C PRO A 3 -9.87 -8.05 -5.02
N PHE A 4 -9.48 -7.07 -5.86
CA PHE A 4 -8.11 -6.54 -5.88
C PHE A 4 -7.63 -5.98 -4.52
N PRO A 5 -8.37 -5.07 -3.83
CA PRO A 5 -7.89 -4.52 -2.56
C PRO A 5 -7.77 -5.59 -1.48
N ARG A 6 -8.74 -6.52 -1.42
CA ARG A 6 -8.73 -7.64 -0.47
C ARG A 6 -7.55 -8.58 -0.73
N LEU A 7 -7.24 -8.87 -2.00
CA LEU A 7 -6.09 -9.70 -2.36
C LEU A 7 -4.78 -9.01 -1.97
N ALA A 8 -4.64 -7.72 -2.25
CA ALA A 8 -3.45 -6.96 -1.91
C ALA A 8 -3.25 -6.87 -0.39
N GLY A 9 -4.29 -6.50 0.37
CA GLY A 9 -4.23 -6.44 1.84
C GLY A 9 -3.95 -7.81 2.47
N THR A 10 -4.47 -8.89 1.90
CA THR A 10 -4.17 -10.25 2.37
C THR A 10 -2.71 -10.62 2.09
N ALA A 11 -2.19 -10.32 0.89
CA ALA A 11 -0.78 -10.54 0.55
C ALA A 11 0.15 -9.75 1.47
N ALA A 12 -0.18 -8.48 1.74
CA ALA A 12 0.52 -7.65 2.70
C ALA A 12 0.55 -8.30 4.08
N ASN A 13 -0.60 -8.74 4.62
CA ASN A 13 -0.66 -9.39 5.92
C ASN A 13 0.15 -10.68 6.01
N TYR A 14 0.16 -11.50 4.95
CA TYR A 14 1.02 -12.69 4.90
C TYR A 14 2.51 -12.30 4.98
N ALA A 15 2.93 -11.29 4.21
CA ALA A 15 4.29 -10.78 4.27
C ALA A 15 4.66 -10.23 5.65
N ILE A 16 3.75 -9.50 6.32
CA ILE A 16 3.95 -9.00 7.68
C ILE A 16 4.18 -10.16 8.65
N ILE A 17 3.28 -11.15 8.64
CA ILE A 17 3.35 -12.29 9.56
C ILE A 17 4.61 -13.11 9.32
N ASP A 18 4.99 -13.33 8.07
CA ASP A 18 6.24 -14.01 7.69
C ASP A 18 7.47 -13.26 8.19
N ALA A 19 7.52 -11.94 8.05
CA ALA A 19 8.65 -11.13 8.50
C ALA A 19 8.80 -11.10 10.03
N VAL A 20 7.70 -11.27 10.78
CA VAL A 20 7.71 -11.17 12.25
C VAL A 20 7.67 -12.54 12.95
N GLN A 21 7.73 -13.66 12.23
CA GLN A 21 7.68 -15.01 12.83
C GLN A 21 8.77 -15.23 13.89
N SER A 22 9.97 -14.73 13.64
CA SER A 22 11.11 -14.85 14.56
C SER A 22 11.28 -13.64 15.47
N GLU A 23 10.30 -12.73 15.51
CA GLU A 23 10.39 -11.50 16.28
C GLU A 23 10.20 -11.76 17.78
N ARG A 24 11.07 -11.17 18.59
CA ARG A 24 11.09 -11.27 20.05
C ARG A 24 10.71 -9.97 20.74
N ASN A 25 10.65 -8.84 20.03
CA ASN A 25 10.13 -7.60 20.59
C ASN A 25 8.75 -7.83 21.23
N ALA A 26 8.50 -7.21 22.38
CA ALA A 26 7.23 -7.34 23.09
C ALA A 26 6.08 -6.65 22.32
N VAL A 27 6.39 -5.69 21.45
CA VAL A 27 5.42 -4.94 20.66
C VAL A 27 5.78 -5.05 19.19
N LEU A 28 4.80 -5.47 18.39
CA LEU A 28 4.78 -5.27 16.94
C LEU A 28 3.98 -4.01 16.65
N HIS A 29 4.65 -2.98 16.16
CA HIS A 29 4.01 -1.72 15.76
C HIS A 29 3.82 -1.72 14.24
N VAL A 30 2.56 -1.75 13.80
CA VAL A 30 2.20 -1.59 12.39
C VAL A 30 1.71 -0.16 12.18
N VAL A 31 2.31 0.54 11.23
CA VAL A 31 1.89 1.87 10.79
C VAL A 31 1.27 1.76 9.41
N ASP A 32 0.01 2.15 9.28
CA ASP A 32 -0.74 2.20 8.03
C ASP A 32 -0.89 3.65 7.56
N LEU A 33 -0.32 3.97 6.40
CA LEU A 33 -0.25 5.32 5.85
C LEU A 33 -1.50 5.75 5.06
N GLY A 34 -2.57 4.95 5.03
CA GLY A 34 -3.83 5.39 4.42
C GLY A 34 -4.96 4.40 4.56
N GLY A 35 -5.26 4.04 5.81
CA GLY A 35 -6.10 2.90 6.13
C GLY A 35 -7.47 2.96 5.49
N ALA A 36 -7.65 2.10 4.48
CA ALA A 36 -8.84 2.08 3.64
C ALA A 36 -9.81 0.95 4.00
N ASP A 37 -9.37 -0.09 4.72
CA ASP A 37 -10.20 -1.26 5.03
C ASP A 37 -9.91 -1.85 6.42
N PRO A 38 -10.85 -1.78 7.38
CA PRO A 38 -10.73 -2.43 8.68
C PRO A 38 -10.59 -3.95 8.56
N GLY A 39 -11.10 -4.53 7.47
CA GLY A 39 -11.02 -5.95 7.15
C GLY A 39 -9.59 -6.46 6.99
N GLN A 40 -8.66 -5.63 6.49
CA GLN A 40 -7.24 -5.98 6.46
C GLN A 40 -6.72 -6.19 7.87
N TRP A 41 -7.00 -5.26 8.79
CA TRP A 41 -6.44 -5.31 10.14
C TRP A 41 -7.11 -6.36 11.02
N LEU A 42 -8.40 -6.65 10.80
CA LEU A 42 -9.07 -7.81 11.39
C LEU A 42 -8.39 -9.12 10.97
N LEU A 43 -8.07 -9.26 9.69
CA LEU A 43 -7.36 -10.44 9.20
C LEU A 43 -5.95 -10.55 9.80
N LEU A 44 -5.25 -9.41 9.94
CA LEU A 44 -3.93 -9.40 10.57
C LEU A 44 -4.01 -9.84 12.04
N LEU A 45 -4.99 -9.36 12.81
CA LEU A 45 -5.22 -9.80 14.19
C LEU A 45 -5.39 -11.32 14.28
N ARG A 46 -6.18 -11.90 13.37
CA ARG A 46 -6.39 -13.36 13.31
C ARG A 46 -5.11 -14.11 12.97
N PHE A 47 -4.34 -13.64 12.00
CA PHE A 47 -3.06 -14.26 11.67
C PHE A 47 -2.06 -14.12 12.82
N PHE A 48 -2.04 -12.96 13.48
CA PHE A 48 -1.20 -12.71 14.64
C PHE A 48 -1.57 -13.70 15.75
N ALA A 49 -2.84 -13.82 16.14
CA ALA A 49 -3.30 -14.74 17.18
C ALA A 49 -2.92 -16.21 16.90
N ASN A 50 -2.91 -16.63 15.62
CA ASN A 50 -2.67 -18.01 15.21
C ASN A 50 -1.22 -18.29 14.77
N ARG A 51 -0.30 -17.33 14.92
CA ARG A 51 1.09 -17.53 14.48
C ARG A 51 1.83 -18.56 15.35
N PRO A 52 2.82 -19.28 14.80
CA PRO A 52 3.68 -20.16 15.59
C PRO A 52 4.33 -19.40 16.76
N GLY A 53 4.21 -19.93 17.98
CA GLY A 53 4.78 -19.29 19.19
C GLY A 53 3.91 -18.21 19.85
N ALA A 54 2.68 -17.98 19.38
CA ALA A 54 1.77 -17.01 20.00
C ALA A 54 1.49 -17.28 21.50
N SER A 55 1.47 -18.56 21.91
CA SER A 55 1.22 -18.95 23.30
C SER A 55 2.42 -18.78 24.24
N THR A 56 3.64 -18.59 23.71
CA THR A 56 4.86 -18.50 24.53
C THR A 56 5.27 -17.06 24.82
N HIS A 57 4.75 -16.09 24.07
CA HIS A 57 5.11 -14.69 24.17
C HIS A 57 3.87 -13.80 24.21
N HIS A 58 3.68 -13.09 25.32
CA HIS A 58 2.67 -12.02 25.42
C HIS A 58 3.13 -10.80 24.59
N GLN A 59 2.95 -10.87 23.28
CA GLN A 59 3.22 -9.75 22.37
C GLN A 59 1.98 -8.90 22.15
N ILE A 60 2.17 -7.60 22.05
CA ILE A 60 1.14 -6.60 21.77
C ILE A 60 1.21 -6.23 20.29
N LEU A 61 0.07 -6.27 19.61
CA LEU A 61 -0.08 -5.63 18.30
C LEU A 61 -0.52 -4.19 18.51
N ARG A 62 0.35 -3.25 18.15
CA ARG A 62 0.05 -1.82 18.12
C ARG A 62 -0.20 -1.40 16.68
N LEU A 63 -1.33 -0.75 16.41
CA LEU A 63 -1.70 -0.28 15.08
C LEU A 63 -1.86 1.24 15.08
N THR A 64 -1.06 1.92 14.27
CA THR A 64 -1.25 3.33 13.93
C THR A 64 -1.91 3.42 12.56
N ILE A 65 -3.02 4.15 12.43
CA ILE A 65 -3.65 4.42 11.12
C ILE A 65 -3.69 5.92 10.86
N VAL A 66 -3.13 6.33 9.71
CA VAL A 66 -3.25 7.68 9.15
C VAL A 66 -4.50 7.73 8.28
N ASN A 67 -5.50 8.50 8.69
CA ASN A 67 -6.73 8.74 7.91
C ASN A 67 -7.40 10.03 8.41
N GLU A 68 -8.03 10.81 7.54
CA GLU A 68 -8.72 12.05 7.92
C GLU A 68 -10.13 11.83 8.50
N GLU A 69 -10.73 10.67 8.22
CA GLU A 69 -12.11 10.34 8.56
C GLU A 69 -12.25 9.84 10.00
N ASP A 70 -12.81 10.68 10.87
CA ASP A 70 -12.97 10.43 12.31
C ASP A 70 -13.87 9.22 12.62
N GLU A 71 -14.98 9.11 11.89
CA GLU A 71 -15.96 8.05 12.05
C GLU A 71 -15.36 6.70 11.65
N PHE A 72 -14.57 6.68 10.57
CA PHE A 72 -13.82 5.51 10.14
C PHE A 72 -12.82 5.06 11.21
N LEU A 73 -11.98 5.98 11.72
CA LEU A 73 -10.98 5.69 12.74
C LEU A 73 -11.64 5.16 14.03
N SER A 74 -12.72 5.80 14.47
CA SER A 74 -13.45 5.41 15.69
C SER A 74 -14.11 4.03 15.55
N SER A 75 -14.78 3.79 14.42
CA SER A 75 -15.44 2.50 14.14
C SER A 75 -14.42 1.37 13.99
N THR A 76 -13.30 1.64 13.33
CA THR A 76 -12.19 0.69 13.18
C THR A 76 -11.58 0.35 14.54
N ALA A 77 -11.31 1.34 15.38
CA ALA A 77 -10.76 1.13 16.71
C ALA A 77 -11.65 0.21 17.57
N ALA A 78 -12.96 0.49 17.59
CA ALA A 78 -13.93 -0.30 18.35
C ALA A 78 -14.02 -1.76 17.82
N LEU A 79 -14.08 -1.93 16.50
CA LEU A 79 -14.15 -3.24 15.85
C LEU A 79 -12.91 -4.09 16.13
N LEU A 80 -11.71 -3.50 15.98
CA LEU A 80 -10.45 -4.21 16.21
C LEU A 80 -10.21 -4.52 17.69
N ALA A 81 -10.63 -3.62 18.61
CA ALA A 81 -10.53 -3.87 20.04
C ALA A 81 -11.39 -5.07 20.47
N LEU A 82 -12.63 -5.17 19.96
CA LEU A 82 -13.52 -6.30 20.23
C LEU A 82 -12.93 -7.62 19.70
N GLU A 83 -12.41 -7.64 18.48
CA GLU A 83 -11.79 -8.83 17.91
C GLU A 83 -10.51 -9.23 18.67
N ALA A 84 -9.69 -8.26 19.08
CA ALA A 84 -8.50 -8.53 19.87
C ALA A 84 -8.82 -9.14 21.24
N GLU A 85 -9.88 -8.67 21.91
CA GLU A 85 -10.38 -9.25 23.15
C GLU A 85 -10.85 -10.70 22.93
N HIS A 86 -11.62 -10.94 21.87
CA HIS A 86 -12.09 -12.28 21.50
C HIS A 86 -10.95 -13.26 21.22
N LEU A 87 -9.86 -12.78 20.60
CA LEU A 87 -8.67 -13.56 20.28
C LEU A 87 -7.64 -13.63 21.42
N HIS A 88 -7.90 -12.95 22.54
CA HIS A 88 -6.96 -12.81 23.67
C HIS A 88 -5.58 -12.25 23.25
N VAL A 89 -5.58 -11.28 22.33
CA VAL A 89 -4.38 -10.59 21.85
C VAL A 89 -4.25 -9.23 22.55
N GLY A 90 -3.05 -8.91 23.05
CA GLY A 90 -2.76 -7.55 23.51
C GLY A 90 -2.82 -6.59 22.32
N PHE A 91 -3.68 -5.57 22.39
CA PHE A 91 -3.90 -4.65 21.28
C PHE A 91 -3.87 -3.19 21.73
N GLN A 92 -3.26 -2.34 20.89
CA GLN A 92 -3.23 -0.89 21.07
C GLN A 92 -3.54 -0.21 19.73
N PHE A 93 -4.38 0.82 19.76
CA PHE A 93 -4.73 1.59 18.57
C PHE A 93 -4.32 3.05 18.73
N HIS A 94 -3.67 3.62 17.71
CA HIS A 94 -3.23 5.02 17.68
C HIS A 94 -3.73 5.71 16.40
N PRO A 95 -4.82 6.49 16.46
CA PRO A 95 -5.31 7.22 15.31
C PRO A 95 -4.45 8.45 15.01
N VAL A 96 -4.10 8.66 13.74
CA VAL A 96 -3.49 9.89 13.23
C VAL A 96 -4.46 10.55 12.27
N LYS A 97 -5.17 11.58 12.77
CA LYS A 97 -6.23 12.27 12.03
C LYS A 97 -5.66 13.28 11.03
N LEU A 98 -5.07 12.78 9.96
CA LEU A 98 -4.47 13.56 8.88
C LEU A 98 -4.75 12.85 7.55
N HIS A 99 -4.97 13.63 6.50
CA HIS A 99 -4.78 13.11 5.14
C HIS A 99 -3.28 12.84 4.93
N ILE A 100 -2.91 11.86 4.09
CA ILE A 100 -1.49 11.60 3.82
C ILE A 100 -0.80 12.87 3.30
N ASP A 101 -1.51 13.73 2.57
CA ASP A 101 -1.03 15.03 2.07
C ASP A 101 -0.74 16.07 3.18
N GLN A 102 -1.00 15.76 4.45
CA GLN A 102 -0.68 16.63 5.58
C GLN A 102 0.38 16.01 6.49
N LEU A 103 0.79 14.76 6.24
CA LEU A 103 1.90 14.11 6.94
C LEU A 103 3.23 14.66 6.40
N LEU A 104 3.69 15.76 7.00
CA LEU A 104 4.95 16.44 6.63
C LEU A 104 6.17 15.87 7.35
N SER A 105 5.94 15.11 8.41
CA SER A 105 6.96 14.50 9.27
C SER A 105 6.43 13.19 9.88
N ILE A 106 7.32 12.43 10.49
CA ILE A 106 7.03 11.10 11.04
C ILE A 106 6.64 11.12 12.52
N GLU A 107 6.78 12.24 13.24
CA GLU A 107 6.46 12.29 14.68
C GLU A 107 5.01 11.89 15.02
N PRO A 108 3.97 12.27 14.22
CA PRO A 108 2.59 11.87 14.51
C PRO A 108 2.38 10.35 14.57
N LEU A 109 3.26 9.56 13.94
CA LEU A 109 3.18 8.11 13.91
C LEU A 109 3.46 7.47 15.28
N ASP A 110 4.05 8.23 16.21
CA ASP A 110 4.42 7.82 17.58
C ASP A 110 5.22 6.51 17.61
N VAL A 111 6.23 6.36 16.74
CA VAL A 111 7.11 5.20 16.74
C VAL A 111 8.02 5.22 17.96
N ARG A 112 8.09 4.11 18.69
CA ARG A 112 8.84 4.00 19.95
C ARG A 112 10.06 3.10 19.80
N SER A 113 11.13 3.46 20.52
CA SER A 113 12.33 2.62 20.57
C SER A 113 12.04 1.27 21.23
N GLY A 114 12.56 0.19 20.65
CA GLY A 114 12.39 -1.17 21.15
C GLY A 114 11.12 -1.90 20.68
N GLU A 115 10.32 -1.30 19.80
CA GLU A 115 9.21 -1.98 19.10
C GLU A 115 9.71 -2.53 17.75
N ALA A 116 9.15 -3.65 17.30
CA ALA A 116 9.37 -4.09 15.92
C ALA A 116 8.43 -3.30 15.00
N LEU A 117 8.98 -2.44 14.15
CA LEU A 117 8.21 -1.56 13.29
C LEU A 117 7.95 -2.19 11.92
N VAL A 118 6.70 -2.14 11.48
CA VAL A 118 6.27 -2.46 10.11
C VAL A 118 5.51 -1.26 9.56
N VAL A 119 5.84 -0.82 8.35
CA VAL A 119 5.13 0.26 7.66
C VAL A 119 4.37 -0.32 6.49
N VAL A 120 3.11 0.07 6.32
CA VAL A 120 2.24 -0.34 5.21
C VAL A 120 1.72 0.91 4.53
N SER A 121 1.85 0.94 3.21
CA SER A 121 1.23 1.96 2.37
C SER A 121 0.42 1.28 1.27
N THR A 122 -0.87 1.59 1.22
CA THR A 122 -1.81 0.98 0.27
C THR A 122 -2.51 2.06 -0.53
N LEU A 123 -2.09 2.24 -1.79
CA LEU A 123 -2.67 3.17 -2.76
C LEU A 123 -2.64 4.62 -2.27
N GLN A 124 -1.48 5.10 -1.79
CA GLN A 124 -1.35 6.45 -1.22
C GLN A 124 -0.12 7.22 -1.73
N LEU A 125 0.99 6.55 -2.00
CA LEU A 125 2.25 7.24 -2.29
C LEU A 125 2.18 7.99 -3.62
N HIS A 126 1.43 7.48 -4.59
CA HIS A 126 1.26 8.14 -5.89
C HIS A 126 0.72 9.58 -5.77
N ARG A 127 -0.09 9.87 -4.75
CA ARG A 127 -0.68 11.21 -4.51
C ARG A 127 0.36 12.27 -4.18
N LEU A 128 1.45 11.83 -3.55
CA LEU A 128 2.55 12.67 -3.12
C LEU A 128 3.56 12.99 -4.24
N LEU A 129 3.38 12.40 -5.44
CA LEU A 129 4.25 12.65 -6.60
C LEU A 129 4.02 14.01 -7.25
N ALA A 130 2.89 14.66 -6.99
CA ALA A 130 2.57 15.97 -7.56
C ALA A 130 3.28 17.13 -6.83
N ASP A 131 3.71 16.91 -5.58
CA ASP A 131 4.40 17.91 -4.76
C ASP A 131 5.92 17.80 -5.01
N GLU A 132 6.41 18.58 -5.96
CA GLU A 132 7.82 18.65 -6.34
C GLU A 132 8.54 19.85 -5.70
N PHE A 133 9.76 19.65 -5.22
CA PHE A 133 10.61 20.71 -4.69
C PHE A 133 12.07 20.51 -5.09
N ALA A 134 12.82 21.61 -5.20
CA ALA A 134 14.22 21.58 -5.59
C ALA A 134 15.06 20.96 -4.48
N GLU A 135 15.80 19.90 -4.79
CA GLU A 135 16.79 19.37 -3.86
C GLU A 135 17.91 20.41 -3.71
N ALA A 136 18.11 20.88 -2.47
CA ALA A 136 19.25 21.74 -2.16
C ALA A 136 20.52 20.94 -2.46
N ALA A 137 21.41 21.49 -3.29
CA ALA A 137 22.64 20.80 -3.68
C ALA A 137 23.53 20.55 -2.45
N THR A 138 23.40 19.36 -1.86
CA THR A 138 24.23 18.91 -0.73
C THR A 138 25.59 18.36 -1.18
N ARG A 139 25.81 18.22 -2.50
CA ARG A 139 27.07 17.73 -3.06
C ARG A 139 27.95 18.88 -3.52
N PRO A 140 29.26 18.87 -3.19
CA PRO A 140 30.20 19.86 -3.69
C PRO A 140 30.28 19.79 -5.23
N HIS A 141 30.46 20.94 -5.86
CA HIS A 141 30.66 21.06 -7.31
C HIS A 141 31.68 20.05 -7.83
N ASP A 142 31.27 19.23 -8.81
CA ASP A 142 32.24 18.53 -9.65
C ASP A 142 33.16 19.56 -10.31
N ARG A 143 34.47 19.28 -10.33
CA ARG A 143 35.56 20.12 -10.85
C ARG A 143 35.40 20.59 -12.32
N LYS A 144 34.30 20.24 -13.01
CA LYS A 144 34.04 20.52 -14.43
C LYS A 144 32.92 21.52 -14.70
N GLY A 145 32.37 22.21 -13.70
CA GLY A 145 31.51 23.39 -13.93
C GLY A 145 30.22 23.15 -14.71
N LYS A 146 29.80 21.89 -14.90
CA LYS A 146 28.45 21.58 -15.39
C LYS A 146 27.48 21.84 -14.23
N ARG A 147 26.49 22.71 -14.45
CA ARG A 147 25.31 22.77 -13.57
C ARG A 147 24.68 21.38 -13.61
N GLN A 148 24.80 20.61 -12.53
CA GLN A 148 23.95 19.45 -12.33
C GLN A 148 22.51 19.99 -12.40
N ALA A 149 21.66 19.41 -13.24
CA ALA A 149 20.23 19.67 -13.12
C ALA A 149 19.87 19.42 -11.65
N HIS A 150 19.20 20.37 -10.99
CA HIS A 150 18.68 20.12 -9.65
C HIS A 150 17.81 18.88 -9.76
N ALA A 151 18.16 17.82 -9.04
CA ALA A 151 17.27 16.68 -8.94
C ALA A 151 15.98 17.20 -8.29
N THR A 152 14.87 17.05 -9.00
CA THR A 152 13.56 17.40 -8.45
C THR A 152 13.15 16.28 -7.53
N MET A 153 12.87 16.63 -6.28
CA MET A 153 12.50 15.69 -5.24
C MET A 153 11.00 15.78 -5.04
N THR A 154 10.30 14.65 -5.09
CA THR A 154 8.88 14.62 -4.75
C THR A 154 8.71 14.47 -3.24
N ARG A 155 7.50 14.77 -2.78
CA ARG A 155 7.15 14.53 -1.38
C ARG A 155 7.06 13.05 -1.03
N ALA A 156 6.73 12.19 -2.00
CA ALA A 156 6.86 10.74 -1.84
C ALA A 156 8.32 10.37 -1.50
N ASP A 157 9.28 10.90 -2.25
CA ASP A 157 10.71 10.61 -2.01
C ASP A 157 11.16 11.08 -0.62
N ALA A 158 10.67 12.24 -0.15
CA ALA A 158 10.98 12.74 1.19
C ALA A 158 10.37 11.90 2.30
N LEU A 159 9.09 11.51 2.15
CA LEU A 159 8.43 10.63 3.10
C LEU A 159 9.14 9.27 3.18
N LEU A 160 9.52 8.68 2.04
CA LEU A 160 10.25 7.42 2.00
C LEU A 160 11.59 7.51 2.74
N ARG A 161 12.36 8.60 2.56
CA ARG A 161 13.60 8.79 3.34
C ARG A 161 13.35 8.90 4.84
N ASN A 162 12.35 9.68 5.26
CA ASN A 162 12.00 9.79 6.68
C ASN A 162 11.56 8.42 7.25
N LEU A 163 10.83 7.62 6.48
CA LEU A 163 10.43 6.27 6.88
C LEU A 163 11.64 5.32 6.94
N ALA A 164 12.65 5.48 6.07
CA ALA A 164 13.88 4.69 6.14
C ALA A 164 14.69 5.02 7.40
N GLU A 165 14.70 6.27 7.86
CA GLU A 165 15.37 6.66 9.11
C GLU A 165 14.80 5.95 10.35
N LEU A 166 13.52 5.57 10.32
CA LEU A 166 12.88 4.77 11.37
C LEU A 166 13.38 3.31 11.42
N SER A 167 14.17 2.87 10.42
CA SER A 167 14.68 1.51 10.31
C SER A 167 13.59 0.43 10.46
N PRO A 168 12.46 0.52 9.72
CA PRO A 168 11.40 -0.47 9.81
C PRO A 168 11.92 -1.85 9.44
N LYS A 169 11.47 -2.86 10.18
CA LYS A 169 11.77 -4.26 9.90
C LYS A 169 11.26 -4.68 8.53
N LEU A 170 10.09 -4.18 8.17
CA LEU A 170 9.45 -4.41 6.88
C LEU A 170 8.66 -3.16 6.49
N MET A 171 8.77 -2.77 5.23
CA MET A 171 7.83 -1.87 4.57
C MET A 171 7.11 -2.62 3.46
N VAL A 172 5.78 -2.56 3.46
CA VAL A 172 4.92 -3.13 2.42
C VAL A 172 4.29 -2.00 1.62
N VAL A 173 4.50 -2.00 0.31
CA VAL A 173 3.96 -0.99 -0.61
C VAL A 173 3.01 -1.67 -1.58
N THR A 174 1.75 -1.25 -1.58
CA THR A 174 0.75 -1.63 -2.56
C THR A 174 0.37 -0.42 -3.40
N GLU A 175 0.52 -0.50 -4.72
CA GLU A 175 0.25 0.61 -5.65
C GLU A 175 -0.49 0.09 -6.90
N GLN A 176 -1.19 1.00 -7.58
CA GLN A 176 -1.76 0.73 -8.90
C GLN A 176 -0.64 0.47 -9.90
N GLU A 177 -0.66 -0.70 -10.56
CA GLU A 177 0.33 -1.08 -11.56
C GLU A 177 -0.04 -0.49 -12.93
N ALA A 178 0.02 0.83 -13.02
CA ALA A 178 -0.37 1.59 -14.20
C ALA A 178 0.61 2.74 -14.49
N ASN A 179 0.73 3.11 -15.77
CA ASN A 179 1.50 4.28 -16.19
C ASN A 179 0.56 5.45 -16.48
N HIS A 180 0.12 6.14 -15.44
CA HIS A 180 -0.71 7.34 -15.55
C HIS A 180 0.08 8.62 -15.26
N ASN A 181 1.37 8.54 -14.93
CA ASN A 181 2.22 9.71 -14.69
C ASN A 181 3.02 10.19 -15.92
N GLY A 182 2.73 9.67 -17.12
CA GLY A 182 3.41 10.08 -18.36
C GLY A 182 3.22 11.56 -18.72
N MET A 183 4.22 12.14 -19.41
CA MET A 183 4.20 13.56 -19.80
C MET A 183 3.12 13.88 -20.84
N GLU A 184 2.93 12.99 -21.81
CA GLU A 184 2.00 13.18 -22.92
C GLU A 184 0.57 12.80 -22.53
N PHE A 185 -0.40 13.69 -22.77
CA PHE A 185 -1.82 13.45 -22.51
C PHE A 185 -2.33 12.18 -23.22
N LYS A 186 -1.93 11.99 -24.48
CA LYS A 186 -2.38 10.85 -25.30
C LYS A 186 -2.02 9.50 -24.66
N ASP A 187 -0.82 9.41 -24.08
CA ASP A 187 -0.36 8.19 -23.43
C ASP A 187 -1.11 7.97 -22.11
N ARG A 188 -1.27 9.03 -21.30
CA ARG A 188 -2.08 8.96 -20.07
C ARG A 188 -3.51 8.51 -20.36
N PHE A 189 -4.16 9.09 -21.37
CA PHE A 189 -5.52 8.75 -21.78
C PHE A 189 -5.62 7.29 -22.23
N GLY A 190 -4.72 6.83 -23.10
CA GLY A 190 -4.73 5.45 -23.59
C GLY A 190 -4.50 4.42 -22.47
N ASN A 191 -3.56 4.72 -21.56
CA ASN A 191 -3.27 3.86 -20.42
C ASN A 191 -4.45 3.81 -19.43
N ALA A 192 -5.05 4.97 -19.12
CA ALA A 192 -6.23 5.05 -18.26
C ALA A 192 -7.43 4.30 -18.86
N LEU A 193 -7.69 4.47 -20.16
CA LEU A 193 -8.78 3.75 -20.84
C LEU A 193 -8.59 2.23 -20.74
N LYS A 194 -7.37 1.72 -20.95
CA LYS A 194 -7.06 0.30 -20.81
C LYS A 194 -7.24 -0.19 -19.37
N TYR A 195 -6.68 0.53 -18.40
CA TYR A 195 -6.68 0.15 -16.99
C TYR A 195 -8.09 0.18 -16.39
N TYR A 196 -8.80 1.30 -16.54
CA TYR A 196 -10.15 1.43 -16.02
C TYR A 196 -11.15 0.58 -16.81
N GLY A 197 -10.97 0.38 -18.13
CA GLY A 197 -11.78 -0.58 -18.87
C GLY A 197 -11.77 -1.97 -18.21
N ALA A 198 -10.59 -2.47 -17.83
CA ALA A 198 -10.46 -3.73 -17.10
C ALA A 198 -11.12 -3.70 -15.70
N LEU A 199 -11.09 -2.57 -14.98
CA LEU A 199 -11.79 -2.41 -13.70
C LEU A 199 -13.32 -2.43 -13.86
N PHE A 200 -13.85 -1.74 -14.87
CA PHE A 200 -15.28 -1.71 -15.16
C PHE A 200 -15.77 -3.10 -15.57
N ASP A 201 -15.02 -3.83 -16.40
CA ASP A 201 -15.31 -5.24 -16.73
C ASP A 201 -15.31 -6.14 -15.47
N ALA A 202 -14.35 -5.92 -14.57
CA ALA A 202 -14.27 -6.66 -13.31
C ALA A 202 -15.44 -6.35 -12.36
N LEU A 203 -15.89 -5.09 -12.32
CA LEU A 203 -17.07 -4.68 -11.53
C LEU A 203 -18.34 -5.29 -12.08
N GLU A 204 -18.52 -5.26 -13.41
CA GLU A 204 -19.67 -5.85 -14.09
C GLU A 204 -19.81 -7.34 -13.80
N GLU A 205 -18.72 -8.10 -13.92
CA GLU A 205 -18.72 -9.52 -13.59
C GLU A 205 -18.96 -9.78 -12.09
N SER A 206 -18.60 -8.83 -11.22
CA SER A 206 -18.76 -8.98 -9.78
C SER A 206 -20.18 -8.73 -9.28
N VAL A 207 -21.02 -7.97 -10.00
CA VAL A 207 -22.37 -7.60 -9.53
C VAL A 207 -23.21 -8.83 -9.16
N PRO A 208 -23.36 -9.85 -10.02
CA PRO A 208 -24.22 -10.99 -9.70
C PRO A 208 -23.78 -11.77 -8.45
N ALA A 209 -22.50 -11.69 -8.08
CA ALA A 209 -21.90 -12.51 -7.03
C ALA A 209 -21.62 -11.75 -5.73
N ARG A 210 -21.50 -10.41 -5.75
CA ARG A 210 -20.84 -9.65 -4.67
C ARG A 210 -21.42 -8.27 -4.35
N GLY A 211 -22.55 -7.90 -4.96
CA GLY A 211 -23.20 -6.64 -4.61
C GLY A 211 -24.39 -6.30 -5.50
N SER A 212 -25.03 -5.17 -5.22
CA SER A 212 -26.14 -4.68 -6.05
C SER A 212 -25.65 -3.79 -7.20
N ALA A 213 -26.50 -3.59 -8.21
CA ALA A 213 -26.23 -2.60 -9.26
C ALA A 213 -26.08 -1.17 -8.70
N LEU A 214 -26.73 -0.87 -7.57
CA LEU A 214 -26.63 0.42 -6.89
C LEU A 214 -25.23 0.60 -6.26
N GLU A 215 -24.74 -0.41 -5.56
CA GLU A 215 -23.37 -0.39 -4.99
C GLU A 215 -22.31 -0.27 -6.09
N ARG A 216 -22.50 -0.94 -7.24
CA ARG A 216 -21.62 -0.77 -8.40
C ARG A 216 -21.60 0.68 -8.87
N ALA A 217 -22.78 1.28 -9.05
CA ALA A 217 -22.90 2.66 -9.51
C ALA A 217 -22.24 3.64 -8.51
N GLU A 218 -22.30 3.37 -7.21
CA GLU A 218 -21.61 4.15 -6.19
C GLU A 218 -20.08 4.02 -6.30
N VAL A 219 -19.55 2.81 -6.49
CA VAL A 219 -18.11 2.61 -6.72
C VAL A 219 -17.63 3.34 -7.99
N GLU A 220 -18.36 3.19 -9.09
CA GLU A 220 -18.03 3.85 -10.35
C GLU A 220 -18.06 5.38 -10.22
N ARG A 221 -19.07 5.93 -9.54
CA ARG A 221 -19.28 7.38 -9.42
C ARG A 221 -18.40 8.04 -8.36
N CYS A 222 -18.19 7.38 -7.22
CA CYS A 222 -17.56 7.97 -6.05
C CYS A 222 -16.06 7.63 -5.94
N LEU A 223 -15.60 6.55 -6.57
CA LEU A 223 -14.18 6.15 -6.55
C LEU A 223 -13.54 6.28 -7.93
N LEU A 224 -14.04 5.57 -8.94
CA LEU A 224 -13.36 5.51 -10.24
C LEU A 224 -13.47 6.81 -11.04
N LEU A 225 -14.64 7.46 -11.06
CA LEU A 225 -14.84 8.70 -11.80
C LEU A 225 -13.93 9.85 -11.32
N PRO A 226 -13.78 10.13 -10.01
CA PRO A 226 -12.81 11.11 -9.53
C PRO A 226 -11.38 10.82 -9.99
N GLU A 227 -10.94 9.55 -9.91
CA GLU A 227 -9.59 9.19 -10.33
C GLU A 227 -9.37 9.40 -11.84
N ILE A 228 -10.30 8.92 -12.67
CA ILE A 228 -10.26 9.10 -14.12
C ILE A 228 -10.26 10.59 -14.48
N ARG A 229 -11.11 11.37 -13.82
CA ARG A 229 -11.20 12.82 -14.06
C ARG A 229 -9.87 13.49 -13.70
N ASP A 230 -9.24 13.12 -12.60
CA ASP A 230 -7.96 13.69 -12.22
C ASP A 230 -6.86 13.35 -13.25
N ILE A 231 -6.77 12.09 -13.66
CA ILE A 231 -5.77 11.64 -14.66
C ILE A 231 -5.92 12.35 -16.01
N VAL A 232 -7.18 12.52 -16.47
CA VAL A 232 -7.49 12.96 -17.84
C VAL A 232 -7.74 14.46 -17.94
N ALA A 233 -8.30 15.10 -16.92
CA ALA A 233 -8.74 16.49 -16.98
C ALA A 233 -7.90 17.47 -16.13
N CYS A 234 -7.02 16.98 -15.25
CA CYS A 234 -6.09 17.82 -14.48
C CYS A 234 -4.67 17.76 -15.05
N ASP A 235 -3.85 18.78 -14.74
CA ASP A 235 -2.42 18.85 -15.08
C ASP A 235 -1.63 19.53 -13.94
N GLY A 236 -0.30 19.46 -14.01
CA GLY A 236 0.58 20.11 -13.03
C GLY A 236 0.32 19.65 -11.58
N ALA A 237 0.54 20.53 -10.61
CA ALA A 237 0.39 20.22 -9.18
C ALA A 237 -1.05 19.90 -8.73
N GLN A 238 -2.05 20.16 -9.58
CA GLN A 238 -3.46 19.83 -9.27
C GLN A 238 -3.76 18.35 -9.48
N ARG A 239 -3.04 17.68 -10.40
CA ARG A 239 -3.21 16.26 -10.68
C ARG A 239 -2.52 15.41 -9.63
N ARG A 240 -3.27 14.63 -8.86
CA ARG A 240 -2.79 13.78 -7.75
C ARG A 240 -2.74 12.30 -8.10
N GLU A 241 -3.58 11.82 -9.01
CA GLU A 241 -3.66 10.42 -9.42
C GLU A 241 -2.55 10.12 -10.45
N ARG A 242 -1.33 9.96 -9.92
CA ARG A 242 -0.09 9.82 -10.67
C ARG A 242 0.49 8.41 -10.57
N HIS A 243 -0.29 7.41 -10.97
CA HIS A 243 0.17 6.01 -10.91
C HIS A 243 1.45 5.81 -11.73
N GLU A 244 2.41 5.13 -11.10
CA GLU A 244 3.66 4.68 -11.70
C GLU A 244 3.77 3.16 -11.55
N GLN A 245 4.43 2.51 -12.50
CA GLN A 245 4.68 1.07 -12.47
C GLN A 245 5.72 0.71 -11.40
N MET A 246 5.71 -0.54 -10.94
CA MET A 246 6.63 -1.07 -9.92
C MET A 246 8.11 -0.74 -10.19
N VAL A 247 8.54 -0.67 -11.46
CA VAL A 247 9.93 -0.32 -11.80
C VAL A 247 10.34 1.09 -11.31
N HIS A 248 9.41 2.05 -11.33
CA HIS A 248 9.64 3.40 -10.84
C HIS A 248 9.61 3.45 -9.31
N TRP A 249 8.63 2.76 -8.71
CA TRP A 249 8.58 2.60 -7.26
C TRP A 249 9.84 1.95 -6.71
N ALA A 250 10.37 0.92 -7.39
CA ALA A 250 11.61 0.27 -7.00
C ALA A 250 12.79 1.24 -6.96
N ALA A 251 12.96 2.05 -8.01
CA ALA A 251 14.02 3.05 -8.06
C ALA A 251 13.88 4.11 -6.93
N ARG A 252 12.65 4.53 -6.59
CA ARG A 252 12.41 5.46 -5.47
C ARG A 252 12.73 4.83 -4.12
N MET A 253 12.32 3.59 -3.90
CA MET A 253 12.61 2.84 -2.68
C MET A 253 14.12 2.67 -2.49
N GLU A 254 14.85 2.27 -3.53
CA GLU A 254 16.31 2.14 -3.51
C GLU A 254 17.01 3.48 -3.25
N ALA A 255 16.56 4.56 -3.90
CA ALA A 255 17.08 5.91 -3.68
C ALA A 255 16.82 6.43 -2.25
N ALA A 256 15.77 5.96 -1.58
CA ALA A 256 15.45 6.29 -0.21
C ALA A 256 16.22 5.44 0.84
N GLY A 257 17.02 4.46 0.42
CA GLY A 257 17.80 3.60 1.33
C GLY A 257 17.12 2.29 1.70
N PHE A 258 16.08 1.88 0.96
CA PHE A 258 15.51 0.55 1.08
C PHE A 258 16.18 -0.44 0.11
N VAL A 259 16.14 -1.72 0.47
CA VAL A 259 16.43 -2.83 -0.43
C VAL A 259 15.23 -3.76 -0.50
N PRO A 260 14.99 -4.42 -1.66
CA PRO A 260 13.91 -5.38 -1.78
C PRO A 260 14.03 -6.51 -0.76
N ALA A 261 12.92 -6.84 -0.10
CA ALA A 261 12.77 -8.05 0.69
C ALA A 261 12.01 -9.09 -0.15
N THR A 262 12.41 -10.36 -0.05
CA THR A 262 11.74 -11.44 -0.78
C THR A 262 10.55 -11.93 0.03
N MET A 263 9.38 -12.04 -0.61
CA MET A 263 8.22 -12.69 0.00
C MET A 263 8.41 -14.21 -0.02
N SER A 264 7.86 -14.89 0.99
CA SER A 264 7.91 -16.34 1.01
C SER A 264 7.12 -16.94 -0.17
N PRO A 265 7.53 -18.09 -0.71
CA PRO A 265 6.71 -18.81 -1.69
C PRO A 265 5.30 -19.12 -1.16
N GLY A 266 5.15 -19.28 0.16
CA GLY A 266 3.87 -19.47 0.84
C GLY A 266 2.94 -18.26 0.69
N THR A 267 3.46 -17.05 0.91
CA THR A 267 2.71 -15.79 0.73
C THR A 267 2.11 -15.68 -0.69
N VAL A 268 2.92 -15.94 -1.72
CA VAL A 268 2.47 -15.92 -3.13
C VAL A 268 1.41 -16.99 -3.38
N ALA A 269 1.66 -18.24 -2.96
CA ALA A 269 0.76 -19.35 -3.18
C ALA A 269 -0.60 -19.17 -2.48
N GLN A 270 -0.60 -18.71 -1.22
CA GLN A 270 -1.83 -18.46 -0.46
C GLN A 270 -2.65 -17.32 -1.07
N THR A 271 -2.00 -16.26 -1.53
CA THR A 271 -2.68 -15.16 -2.22
C THR A 271 -3.29 -15.63 -3.54
N ALA A 272 -2.58 -16.47 -4.31
CA ALA A 272 -3.10 -17.05 -5.54
C ALA A 272 -4.28 -18.02 -5.30
N ILE A 273 -4.25 -18.80 -4.21
CA ILE A 273 -5.39 -19.63 -3.79
C ILE A 273 -6.59 -18.75 -3.45
N LEU A 274 -6.39 -17.68 -2.66
CA LEU A 274 -7.45 -16.75 -2.32
C LEU A 274 -8.03 -16.09 -3.58
N ALA A 275 -7.21 -15.71 -4.55
CA ALA A 275 -7.68 -15.15 -5.82
C ALA A 275 -8.61 -16.11 -6.56
N ARG A 276 -8.28 -17.41 -6.62
CA ARG A 276 -9.17 -18.43 -7.20
C ARG A 276 -10.47 -18.58 -6.43
N MET A 277 -10.41 -18.63 -5.10
CA MET A 277 -11.61 -18.72 -4.25
C MET A 277 -12.53 -17.51 -4.42
N LEU A 278 -11.94 -16.32 -4.54
CA LEU A 278 -12.66 -15.08 -4.73
C LEU A 278 -13.23 -14.99 -6.16
N ALA A 279 -12.46 -15.34 -7.17
CA ALA A 279 -12.86 -15.28 -8.56
C ALA A 279 -13.90 -16.33 -8.97
N GLY A 280 -14.08 -17.40 -8.18
CA GLY A 280 -14.94 -18.52 -8.53
C GLY A 280 -14.44 -19.20 -9.82
N ASP A 281 -15.34 -19.39 -10.79
CA ASP A 281 -15.01 -19.97 -12.10
C ASP A 281 -14.27 -18.98 -13.03
N SER A 282 -14.13 -17.71 -12.62
CA SER A 282 -13.47 -16.69 -13.42
C SER A 282 -11.95 -16.89 -13.47
N ARG A 283 -11.45 -17.31 -14.63
CA ARG A 283 -10.01 -17.38 -14.90
C ARG A 283 -9.36 -16.02 -15.15
N ALA A 284 -10.14 -14.95 -15.10
CA ALA A 284 -9.68 -13.61 -15.44
C ALA A 284 -8.94 -12.93 -14.27
N TYR A 285 -8.90 -13.51 -13.07
CA TYR A 285 -8.06 -13.02 -11.99
C TYR A 285 -6.83 -13.90 -11.82
N ARG A 286 -5.65 -13.29 -11.88
CA ARG A 286 -4.37 -13.99 -11.74
C ARG A 286 -3.49 -13.28 -10.74
N VAL A 287 -2.78 -14.05 -9.91
CA VAL A 287 -1.79 -13.56 -8.96
C VAL A 287 -0.48 -14.28 -9.26
N CYS A 288 0.58 -13.52 -9.48
CA CYS A 288 1.90 -14.06 -9.78
C CYS A 288 2.96 -13.38 -8.90
N GLY A 289 3.92 -14.18 -8.43
CA GLY A 289 5.16 -13.65 -7.89
C GLY A 289 6.07 -13.25 -9.05
N GLU A 290 6.55 -12.02 -9.01
CA GLU A 290 7.43 -11.43 -10.03
C GLU A 290 8.75 -10.99 -9.37
N ASN A 291 9.75 -10.66 -10.18
CA ASN A 291 11.06 -10.17 -9.72
C ASN A 291 11.71 -11.09 -8.67
N ASP A 292 11.81 -12.39 -8.98
CA ASP A 292 12.36 -13.41 -8.08
C ASP A 292 11.65 -13.48 -6.71
N GLY A 293 10.34 -13.19 -6.67
CA GLY A 293 9.54 -13.23 -5.45
C GLY A 293 9.61 -11.95 -4.60
N ARG A 294 10.15 -10.85 -5.13
CA ARG A 294 10.20 -9.54 -4.45
C ARG A 294 8.89 -8.74 -4.57
N CYS A 295 8.03 -9.12 -5.52
CA CYS A 295 6.75 -8.46 -5.74
C CYS A 295 5.67 -9.48 -6.11
N ILE A 296 4.42 -9.18 -5.76
CA ILE A 296 3.23 -9.88 -6.22
C ILE A 296 2.46 -8.93 -7.14
N PHE A 297 2.11 -9.41 -8.32
CA PHE A 297 1.25 -8.68 -9.24
C PHE A 297 -0.13 -9.35 -9.27
N ILE A 298 -1.17 -8.53 -9.19
CA ILE A 298 -2.57 -8.95 -9.27
C ILE A 298 -3.13 -8.45 -10.60
N TYR A 299 -3.62 -9.37 -11.43
CA TYR A 299 -4.04 -9.10 -12.80
C TYR A 299 -5.54 -9.27 -13.01
N ARG A 300 -6.05 -8.54 -13.99
CA ARG A 300 -7.32 -8.78 -14.68
C ARG A 300 -7.02 -9.13 -16.14
N GLY A 301 -7.17 -10.41 -16.50
CA GLY A 301 -6.67 -10.94 -17.76
C GLY A 301 -5.17 -10.70 -17.89
N ASP A 302 -4.78 -9.94 -18.91
CA ASP A 302 -3.39 -9.53 -19.16
C ASP A 302 -3.07 -8.11 -18.66
N VAL A 303 -4.04 -7.45 -18.02
CA VAL A 303 -3.86 -6.10 -17.45
C VAL A 303 -3.39 -6.24 -16.01
N PRO A 304 -2.16 -5.81 -15.65
CA PRO A 304 -1.76 -5.73 -14.26
C PRO A 304 -2.57 -4.63 -13.57
N MET A 305 -3.16 -4.97 -12.44
CA MET A 305 -4.01 -4.05 -11.68
C MET A 305 -3.21 -3.45 -10.53
N PHE A 306 -2.76 -4.27 -9.59
CA PHE A 306 -1.99 -3.82 -8.43
C PHE A 306 -0.67 -4.57 -8.33
N SER A 307 0.36 -3.90 -7.81
CA SER A 307 1.60 -4.50 -7.34
C SER A 307 1.65 -4.42 -5.82
N VAL A 308 2.15 -5.48 -5.17
CA VAL A 308 2.43 -5.56 -3.73
C VAL A 308 3.89 -5.92 -3.56
N SER A 309 4.67 -5.05 -2.94
CA SER A 309 6.12 -5.21 -2.80
C SER A 309 6.57 -5.06 -1.35
N THR A 310 7.67 -5.72 -1.01
CA THR A 310 8.22 -5.75 0.34
C THR A 310 9.64 -5.23 0.37
N TRP A 311 9.97 -4.47 1.40
CA TRP A 311 11.21 -3.70 1.50
C TRP A 311 11.74 -3.70 2.92
N ARG A 312 13.05 -3.53 3.08
CA ARG A 312 13.73 -3.33 4.36
C ARG A 312 14.80 -2.26 4.20
N THR A 313 15.20 -1.63 5.29
CA THR A 313 16.32 -0.69 5.24
C THR A 313 17.66 -1.42 5.13
N VAL A 314 18.65 -0.73 4.59
CA VAL A 314 20.05 -1.20 4.48
C VAL A 314 20.74 -1.22 5.84
#